data_AF-A0A8H6VNP4-F1
#
_entry.id   AF-A0A8H6VNP4-F1
#
_cell.length_a   1.000
_cell.length_b   1.000
_cell.length_c   1.000
_cell.angle_alpha   90.00
_cell.angle_beta   90.00
_cell.angle_gamma   90.00
#
_symmetry.space_group_name_H-M   'P 1'
#
loop_
_entity.id
_entity.type
_entity.pdbx_description
1 polymer ?
#
loop_
_entity_poly.entity_id
_entity_poly.type
_entity_poly.pdbx_seq_one_letter_code
_entity_poly.pdbx_strand_id
1 'polypeptide(L)'
;MFHRERPEKEYTPLYAKYGLGTTAFSALQGGLLTGKYNDGIPDGTRSPPCPCSCGATEGPQGEELLWKVRLLSQIAAGASFLPDLLNSGRNPLALAWVAAHRHTSTVILGVSSVAQLEANLGALEVLPKLDAAVLARIEAVLGNHPQEPETYGRPPLDQGIL
;
A
#
# COMPACT_ATOMS: atom_id res chain seq x y z
N MET A 1 -1.84 1.54 -0.75
CA MET A 1 -0.87 2.42 -1.43
C MET A 1 -1.38 2.94 -2.77
N PHE A 2 -1.59 2.12 -3.81
CA PHE A 2 -2.03 2.63 -5.12
C PHE A 2 -3.54 2.93 -5.22
N HIS A 3 -4.36 2.34 -4.35
CA HIS A 3 -5.80 2.62 -4.24
C HIS A 3 -6.13 3.21 -2.87
N ARG A 4 -6.49 4.50 -2.83
CA ARG A 4 -6.65 5.28 -1.59
C ARG A 4 -7.96 6.06 -1.50
N GLU A 5 -8.57 6.40 -2.63
CA GLU A 5 -9.75 7.28 -2.70
C GLU A 5 -10.85 6.87 -1.72
N ARG A 6 -11.38 5.64 -1.83
CA ARG A 6 -12.48 5.20 -0.97
C ARG A 6 -12.13 5.19 0.53
N PRO A 7 -11.06 4.47 0.97
CA PRO A 7 -10.74 4.41 2.39
C PRO A 7 -10.31 5.75 3.00
N GLU A 8 -9.65 6.64 2.26
CA GLU A 8 -9.14 7.89 2.85
C GLU A 8 -10.04 9.11 2.60
N LYS A 9 -11.04 9.01 1.71
CA LYS A 9 -11.99 10.09 1.39
C LYS A 9 -13.43 9.70 1.65
N GLU A 10 -13.94 8.72 0.92
CA GLU A 10 -15.37 8.34 0.96
C GLU A 10 -15.79 7.81 2.34
N TYR A 11 -14.91 7.04 2.98
CA TYR A 11 -15.21 6.35 4.24
C TYR A 11 -14.83 7.16 5.48
N THR A 12 -14.07 8.24 5.33
CA THR A 12 -13.60 9.09 6.44
C THR A 12 -14.72 9.54 7.38
N PRO A 13 -15.90 9.98 6.90
CA PRO A 13 -17.01 10.33 7.79
C PRO A 13 -17.52 9.14 8.63
N LEU A 14 -17.44 7.92 8.09
CA LEU A 14 -17.92 6.70 8.75
C LEU A 14 -17.03 6.34 9.95
N TYR A 15 -15.72 6.54 9.84
CA TYR A 15 -14.78 6.25 10.93
C TYR A 15 -15.00 7.18 12.12
N ALA A 16 -15.11 8.49 11.85
CA ALA A 16 -15.28 9.49 12.89
C ALA A 16 -16.64 9.37 13.59
N LYS A 17 -17.71 9.11 12.83
CA LYS A 17 -19.07 9.05 13.36
C LYS A 17 -19.39 7.77 14.11
N TYR A 18 -18.99 6.63 13.54
CA TYR A 18 -19.40 5.32 14.05
C TYR A 18 -18.27 4.56 14.74
N GLY A 19 -17.08 5.16 14.85
CA GLY A 19 -15.91 4.51 15.44
C GLY A 19 -15.44 3.29 14.66
N LEU A 20 -15.72 3.24 13.35
CA LEU A 20 -15.40 2.08 12.51
C LEU A 20 -13.91 2.03 12.20
N GLY A 21 -13.36 0.83 12.27
CA GLY A 21 -12.06 0.48 11.72
C GLY A 21 -12.18 -0.33 10.42
N THR A 22 -11.10 -0.39 9.66
CA THR A 22 -11.04 -1.12 8.39
C THR A 22 -10.27 -2.42 8.51
N THR A 23 -10.77 -3.43 7.78
CA THR A 23 -10.03 -4.66 7.47
C THR A 23 -9.54 -4.54 6.03
N ALA A 24 -8.26 -4.21 5.85
CA ALA A 24 -7.65 -4.05 4.55
C ALA A 24 -7.26 -5.40 3.93
N PHE A 25 -7.50 -5.57 2.64
CA PHE A 25 -7.07 -6.74 1.86
C PHE A 25 -6.32 -6.28 0.61
N SER A 26 -5.63 -7.21 -0.06
CA SER A 26 -4.85 -6.92 -1.27
C SER A 26 -3.81 -5.81 -1.09
N ALA A 27 -3.26 -5.64 0.11
CA ALA A 27 -2.29 -4.60 0.43
C ALA A 27 -1.02 -4.65 -0.44
N LEU A 28 -0.65 -5.82 -0.94
CA LEU A 28 0.48 -6.02 -1.86
C LEU A 28 0.11 -5.96 -3.34
N GLN A 29 -1.16 -5.76 -3.69
CA GLN A 29 -1.67 -5.70 -5.06
C GLN A 29 -1.21 -6.89 -5.93
N GLY A 30 -1.61 -8.11 -5.55
CA GLY A 30 -1.19 -9.32 -6.27
C GLY A 30 0.31 -9.61 -6.22
N GLY A 31 1.04 -8.96 -5.30
CA GLY A 31 2.48 -9.07 -5.16
C GLY A 31 3.27 -8.01 -5.93
N LEU A 32 2.61 -7.03 -6.56
CA LEU A 32 3.29 -5.94 -7.28
C LEU A 32 4.20 -5.14 -6.35
N LEU A 33 3.69 -4.79 -5.17
CA LEU A 33 4.41 -3.96 -4.20
C LEU A 33 5.55 -4.68 -3.48
N THR A 34 5.79 -5.96 -3.75
CA THR A 34 6.95 -6.68 -3.18
C THR A 34 8.25 -6.42 -3.94
N GLY A 35 8.17 -5.82 -5.13
CA GLY A 35 9.32 -5.56 -6.01
C GLY A 35 9.74 -6.75 -6.88
N LYS A 36 9.10 -7.92 -6.74
CA LYS A 36 9.50 -9.13 -7.49
C LYS A 36 9.31 -9.04 -9.01
N TYR A 37 8.55 -8.05 -9.50
CA TYR A 37 8.36 -7.81 -10.94
C TYR A 37 9.28 -6.73 -11.50
N ASN A 38 10.21 -6.19 -10.70
CA ASN A 38 11.10 -5.12 -11.13
C ASN A 38 11.97 -5.53 -12.33
N ASP A 39 12.36 -6.80 -12.41
CA ASP A 39 13.25 -7.34 -13.45
C ASP A 39 12.54 -8.33 -14.38
N GLY A 40 11.20 -8.25 -14.47
CA GLY A 40 10.37 -9.15 -15.28
C GLY A 40 9.49 -10.06 -14.43
N ILE A 41 8.75 -10.97 -15.09
CA ILE A 41 7.81 -11.87 -14.42
C ILE A 41 8.56 -13.13 -13.95
N PRO A 42 8.67 -13.38 -12.63
CA PRO A 42 9.35 -14.58 -12.13
C PRO A 42 8.49 -15.85 -12.32
N ASP A 43 9.17 -16.99 -12.45
CA ASP A 43 8.54 -18.31 -12.55
C ASP A 43 7.68 -18.65 -11.32
N GLY A 44 6.63 -19.45 -11.52
CA GLY A 44 5.73 -19.87 -10.43
C GLY A 44 4.83 -18.75 -9.88
N THR A 45 4.71 -17.63 -10.60
CA THR A 45 3.80 -16.55 -10.22
C THR A 45 2.34 -16.99 -10.33
N ARG A 46 1.58 -16.85 -9.22
CA ARG A 46 0.15 -17.21 -9.10
C ARG A 46 -0.72 -16.68 -10.25
N SER A 47 -0.49 -15.43 -10.65
CA SER A 47 -1.08 -14.80 -11.83
C SER A 47 -0.19 -13.62 -12.20
N PRO A 48 0.29 -13.54 -13.46
CA PRO A 48 1.04 -12.38 -13.91
C PRO A 48 0.19 -11.12 -13.77
N PRO A 49 0.81 -9.94 -13.53
CA PRO A 49 0.07 -8.68 -13.43
C PRO A 49 -0.73 -8.44 -14.70
N CYS A 50 -2.05 -8.50 -14.59
CA CYS A 50 -2.99 -8.33 -15.69
C CYS A 50 -3.82 -7.07 -15.43
N PRO A 51 -4.14 -6.28 -16.48
CA PRO A 51 -4.98 -5.08 -16.37
C PRO A 51 -6.27 -5.31 -15.55
N CYS A 52 -6.85 -6.51 -15.64
CA CYS A 52 -8.15 -6.84 -15.07
C CYS A 52 -8.13 -7.11 -13.55
N SER A 53 -6.98 -7.42 -12.94
CA SER A 53 -6.95 -7.98 -11.58
C SER A 53 -5.91 -7.36 -10.64
N CYS A 54 -4.78 -6.87 -11.16
CA CYS A 54 -3.64 -6.45 -10.32
C CYS A 54 -2.91 -5.21 -10.83
N GLY A 55 -3.38 -4.61 -11.92
CA GLY A 55 -2.63 -3.63 -12.70
C GLY A 55 -1.74 -4.33 -13.73
N ALA A 56 -1.71 -3.80 -14.95
CA ALA A 56 -0.78 -4.26 -15.97
C ALA A 56 0.63 -3.79 -15.63
N THR A 57 1.63 -4.65 -15.80
CA THR A 57 3.05 -4.23 -15.79
C THR A 57 3.55 -3.78 -17.15
N GLU A 58 2.70 -3.90 -18.18
CA GLU A 58 3.00 -3.54 -19.55
C GLU A 58 2.38 -2.18 -19.92
N GLY A 59 3.00 -1.52 -20.90
CA GLY A 59 2.57 -0.22 -21.39
C GLY A 59 2.90 0.94 -20.42
N PRO A 60 2.58 2.18 -20.81
CA PRO A 60 3.03 3.38 -20.09
C PRO A 60 2.60 3.43 -18.61
N GLN A 61 1.39 2.95 -18.33
CA GLN A 61 0.86 2.90 -16.96
C GLN A 61 1.58 1.83 -16.11
N GLY A 62 1.92 0.69 -16.70
CA GLY A 62 2.65 -0.37 -16.02
C GLY A 62 4.10 0.02 -15.72
N GLU A 63 4.76 0.69 -16.66
CA GLU A 63 6.10 1.25 -16.47
C GLU A 63 6.15 2.28 -15.33
N GLU A 64 5.16 3.17 -15.26
CA GLU A 64 5.03 4.13 -14.16
C GLU A 64 4.85 3.42 -12.81
N LEU A 65 3.98 2.41 -12.74
CA LEU A 65 3.76 1.63 -11.52
C LEU A 65 5.05 0.92 -11.08
N LEU A 66 5.75 0.25 -12.00
CA LEU A 66 7.01 -0.43 -11.71
C LEU A 66 8.09 0.56 -11.27
N TRP A 67 8.15 1.74 -11.88
CA TRP A 67 9.05 2.81 -11.45
C TRP A 67 8.78 3.25 -10.01
N LYS A 68 7.51 3.47 -9.64
CA LYS A 68 7.11 3.77 -8.25
C LYS A 68 7.51 2.64 -7.30
N VAL A 69 7.26 1.38 -7.67
CA VAL A 69 7.64 0.21 -6.86
C VAL A 69 9.16 0.14 -6.64
N ARG A 70 9.97 0.43 -7.66
CA ARG A 70 11.44 0.51 -7.54
C ARG A 70 11.85 1.59 -6.53
N LEU A 71 11.26 2.79 -6.60
CA LEU A 71 11.53 3.87 -5.65
C LEU A 71 11.10 3.52 -4.22
N LEU A 72 9.93 2.91 -4.04
CA LEU A 72 9.47 2.42 -2.74
C LEU A 72 10.42 1.36 -2.17
N SER A 73 10.97 0.49 -3.03
CA SER A 73 11.96 -0.50 -2.64
C SER A 73 13.29 0.14 -2.22
N GLN A 74 13.71 1.23 -2.87
CA GLN A 74 14.86 2.02 -2.44
C GLN A 74 14.62 2.76 -1.13
N ILE A 75 13.41 3.26 -0.88
CA ILE A 75 13.06 3.87 0.41
C ILE A 75 13.17 2.83 1.52
N ALA A 76 12.64 1.62 1.29
CA ALA A 76 12.76 0.51 2.24
C ALA A 76 14.23 0.10 2.46
N ALA A 77 15.05 0.01 1.41
CA ALA A 77 16.46 -0.36 1.56
C ALA A 77 17.30 0.73 2.24
N GLY A 78 17.17 1.99 1.78
CA GLY A 78 18.05 3.10 2.16
C GLY A 78 17.77 3.71 3.53
N ALA A 79 16.56 3.59 4.05
CA ALA A 79 16.25 3.99 5.44
C ALA A 79 16.63 2.89 6.47
N SER A 80 17.60 2.03 6.13
CA SER A 80 18.14 0.97 6.98
C SER A 80 17.14 -0.14 7.35
N PHE A 81 16.00 -0.25 6.66
CA PHE A 81 14.99 -1.23 7.05
C PHE A 81 15.45 -2.66 6.78
N LEU A 82 15.94 -2.95 5.56
CA LEU A 82 16.40 -4.29 5.15
C LEU A 82 17.29 -4.16 3.88
N PRO A 83 18.63 -4.12 3.98
CA PRO A 83 19.53 -3.93 2.83
C PRO A 83 19.42 -5.02 1.75
N ASP A 84 18.96 -6.22 2.11
CA ASP A 84 18.78 -7.35 1.18
C ASP A 84 17.46 -7.28 0.36
N LEU A 85 16.68 -6.21 0.50
CA LEU A 85 15.37 -6.06 -0.16
C LEU A 85 15.43 -5.92 -1.67
N LEU A 86 16.47 -5.27 -2.20
CA LEU A 86 16.52 -4.89 -3.61
C LEU A 86 16.48 -6.12 -4.54
N ASN A 87 16.95 -7.28 -4.08
CA ASN A 87 17.01 -8.51 -4.86
C ASN A 87 16.11 -9.65 -4.34
N SER A 88 15.45 -9.48 -3.19
CA SER A 88 14.70 -10.58 -2.56
C SER A 88 13.23 -10.65 -2.94
N GLY A 89 12.67 -9.62 -3.60
CA GLY A 89 11.25 -9.60 -4.01
C GLY A 89 10.28 -9.69 -2.83
N ARG A 90 10.72 -9.26 -1.64
CA ARG A 90 10.10 -9.48 -0.33
C ARG A 90 9.93 -8.16 0.44
N ASN A 91 9.39 -7.12 -0.20
CA ASN A 91 9.22 -5.81 0.43
C ASN A 91 7.98 -5.73 1.35
N PRO A 92 8.14 -5.61 2.68
CA PRO A 92 7.01 -5.49 3.60
C PRO A 92 6.52 -4.04 3.80
N LEU A 93 7.14 -3.05 3.15
CA LEU A 93 6.82 -1.63 3.33
C LEU A 93 5.34 -1.33 3.09
N ALA A 94 4.75 -1.91 2.04
CA ALA A 94 3.34 -1.71 1.74
C ALA A 94 2.41 -2.23 2.85
N LEU A 95 2.75 -3.36 3.48
CA LEU A 95 1.99 -3.90 4.60
C LEU A 95 2.12 -3.01 5.83
N ALA A 96 3.35 -2.58 6.15
CA ALA A 96 3.61 -1.68 7.26
C ALA A 96 2.90 -0.34 7.08
N TRP A 97 2.91 0.22 5.87
CA TRP A 97 2.22 1.48 5.56
C TRP A 97 0.71 1.37 5.72
N VAL A 98 0.10 0.28 5.23
CA VAL A 98 -1.35 0.04 5.41
C VAL A 98 -1.66 -0.14 6.89
N ALA A 99 -0.84 -0.88 7.64
CA ALA A 99 -1.01 -1.07 9.08
C ALA A 99 -0.80 0.22 9.90
N ALA A 100 0.02 1.16 9.42
CA ALA A 100 0.24 2.46 10.06
C ALA A 100 -0.94 3.42 9.88
N HIS A 101 -1.85 3.14 8.95
CA HIS A 101 -2.96 4.03 8.69
C HIS A 101 -3.94 4.04 9.87
N ARG A 102 -4.30 5.24 10.34
CA ARG A 102 -5.06 5.47 11.59
C ARG A 102 -6.34 4.65 11.69
N HIS A 103 -7.02 4.43 10.57
CA HIS A 103 -8.32 3.76 10.53
C HIS A 103 -8.22 2.29 10.11
N THR A 104 -7.00 1.74 10.01
CA THR A 104 -6.79 0.32 9.72
C THR A 104 -6.65 -0.47 11.01
N SER A 105 -7.61 -1.37 11.24
CA SER A 105 -7.61 -2.27 12.41
C SER A 105 -6.92 -3.58 12.09
N THR A 106 -7.14 -4.11 10.88
CA THR A 106 -6.62 -5.42 10.49
C THR A 106 -6.13 -5.38 9.04
N VAL A 107 -5.03 -6.08 8.77
CA VAL A 107 -4.52 -6.30 7.42
C VAL A 107 -4.52 -7.79 7.11
N ILE A 108 -5.21 -8.18 6.04
CA ILE A 108 -5.26 -9.57 5.56
C ILE A 108 -4.01 -9.85 4.71
N LEU A 109 -3.23 -10.84 5.13
CA LEU A 109 -2.03 -11.29 4.41
C LEU A 109 -2.40 -12.38 3.39
N GLY A 110 -2.04 -12.16 2.13
CA GLY A 110 -2.09 -13.19 1.09
C GLY A 110 -0.72 -13.82 0.91
N VAL A 111 -0.59 -15.13 1.17
CA VAL A 111 0.67 -15.88 1.04
C VAL A 111 0.43 -17.23 0.37
N SER A 112 1.41 -17.71 -0.39
CA SER A 112 1.43 -19.03 -1.02
C SER A 112 2.54 -19.94 -0.48
N SER A 113 3.34 -19.46 0.49
CA SER A 113 4.39 -20.23 1.16
C SER A 113 4.71 -19.62 2.53
N VAL A 114 5.34 -20.41 3.40
CA VAL A 114 5.80 -19.95 4.73
C VAL A 114 6.84 -18.83 4.59
N ALA A 115 7.76 -18.95 3.64
CA ALA A 115 8.77 -17.91 3.40
C ALA A 115 8.16 -16.54 3.01
N GLN A 116 7.02 -16.53 2.32
CA GLN A 116 6.28 -15.29 2.05
C GLN A 116 5.59 -14.75 3.30
N LEU A 117 5.10 -15.63 4.18
CA LEU A 117 4.54 -15.21 5.46
C LEU A 117 5.60 -14.54 6.33
N GLU A 118 6.77 -15.17 6.47
CA GLU A 118 7.91 -14.59 7.22
C GLU A 118 8.33 -13.24 6.63
N ALA A 119 8.44 -13.15 5.30
CA ALA A 119 8.73 -11.88 4.62
C ALA A 119 7.67 -10.81 4.91
N ASN A 120 6.38 -11.16 4.87
CA ASN A 120 5.28 -10.25 5.17
C ASN A 120 5.29 -9.80 6.64
N LEU A 121 5.63 -10.69 7.57
CA LEU A 121 5.74 -10.38 9.00
C LEU A 121 6.88 -9.42 9.32
N GLY A 122 7.88 -9.31 8.45
CA GLY A 122 8.88 -8.23 8.50
C GLY A 122 8.26 -6.82 8.52
N ALA A 123 6.98 -6.67 8.15
CA ALA A 123 6.23 -5.42 8.30
C ALA A 123 6.19 -4.92 9.75
N LEU A 124 6.20 -5.82 10.73
CA LEU A 124 6.21 -5.46 12.15
C LEU A 124 7.50 -4.75 12.57
N GLU A 125 8.62 -5.06 11.92
CA GLU A 125 9.91 -4.38 12.15
C GLU A 125 9.99 -3.04 11.43
N VAL A 126 9.25 -2.88 10.33
CA VAL A 126 9.18 -1.64 9.54
C VAL A 126 8.23 -0.64 10.16
N LEU A 127 7.10 -1.09 10.70
CA LEU A 127 6.03 -0.25 11.24
C LEU A 127 6.51 0.85 12.22
N PRO A 128 7.31 0.56 13.28
CA PRO A 128 7.74 1.59 14.24
C PRO A 128 8.75 2.60 13.66
N LYS A 129 9.33 2.30 12.49
CA LYS A 129 10.35 3.11 11.82
C LYS A 129 9.75 3.99 10.70
N LEU A 130 8.44 3.93 10.46
CA LEU A 130 7.73 4.82 9.54
C LEU A 130 7.55 6.22 10.15
N ASP A 131 8.66 6.94 10.31
CA ASP A 131 8.65 8.32 10.78
C ASP A 131 8.09 9.30 9.73
N ALA A 132 7.93 10.56 10.12
CA ALA A 132 7.40 11.61 9.26
C ALA A 132 8.24 11.82 7.99
N ALA A 133 9.56 11.65 8.05
CA ALA A 133 10.44 11.83 6.91
C ALA A 133 10.29 10.67 5.91
N VAL A 134 10.17 9.44 6.39
CA VAL A 134 9.90 8.26 5.56
C VAL A 134 8.52 8.35 4.93
N LEU A 135 7.49 8.71 5.70
CA LEU A 135 6.13 8.89 5.19
C LEU A 135 6.08 9.97 4.10
N ALA A 136 6.74 11.11 4.29
CA ALA A 136 6.81 12.17 3.28
C ALA A 136 7.48 11.69 1.97
N ARG A 137 8.52 10.86 2.06
CA ARG A 137 9.16 10.24 0.87
C ARG A 137 8.22 9.28 0.17
N ILE A 138 7.45 8.47 0.91
CA ILE A 138 6.45 7.57 0.34
C ILE A 138 5.36 8.38 -0.39
N GLU A 139 4.84 9.43 0.24
CA GLU A 139 3.83 10.30 -0.37
C GLU A 139 4.33 10.96 -1.66
N ALA A 140 5.59 11.42 -1.68
CA ALA A 140 6.20 11.98 -2.88
C ALA A 140 6.29 10.97 -4.05
N VAL A 141 6.50 9.69 -3.75
CA VAL A 141 6.53 8.63 -4.78
C VAL A 141 5.13 8.26 -5.24
N LEU A 142 4.17 8.16 -4.31
CA LEU A 142 2.81 7.75 -4.63
C LEU A 142 2.07 8.83 -5.44
N GLY A 143 2.17 10.09 -5.01
CA GLY A 143 1.58 11.24 -5.70
C GLY A 143 0.07 11.15 -5.89
N ASN A 144 -0.62 10.36 -5.07
CA ASN A 144 -2.03 10.00 -5.23
C ASN A 144 -2.86 10.24 -3.96
N HIS A 145 -2.41 11.16 -3.10
CA HIS A 145 -3.15 11.52 -1.89
C HIS A 145 -4.56 12.02 -2.25
N PRO A 146 -5.63 11.42 -1.71
CA PRO A 146 -6.99 11.84 -2.03
C PRO A 146 -7.26 13.30 -1.64
N GLN A 147 -8.03 14.01 -2.46
CA GLN A 147 -8.54 15.32 -2.09
C GLN A 147 -9.72 15.19 -1.13
N GLU A 148 -10.05 16.27 -0.43
CA GLU A 148 -11.23 16.31 0.43
C GLU A 148 -12.51 15.98 -0.36
N PRO A 149 -13.49 15.31 0.27
CA PRO A 149 -14.77 14.99 -0.38
C PRO A 149 -15.49 16.26 -0.83
N GLU A 150 -15.89 16.30 -2.10
CA GLU A 150 -16.73 17.37 -2.62
C GLU A 150 -18.11 17.32 -1.95
N THR A 151 -18.54 18.44 -1.39
CA THR A 151 -19.85 18.54 -0.75
C THR A 151 -20.96 18.82 -1.76
N TYR A 152 -20.64 19.22 -2.99
CA TYR A 152 -21.61 19.63 -4.03
C TYR A 152 -22.69 20.61 -3.51
N GLY A 153 -22.31 21.51 -2.61
CA GLY A 153 -23.23 22.44 -1.94
C GLY A 153 -24.21 21.78 -0.98
N ARG A 154 -24.14 20.46 -0.79
CA ARG A 154 -24.86 19.76 0.28
C ARG A 154 -24.17 20.09 1.59
N PRO A 155 -24.92 20.33 2.67
CA PRO A 155 -24.30 20.32 3.99
C PRO A 155 -23.57 18.99 4.19
N PRO A 156 -22.48 18.95 4.97
CA PRO A 156 -21.90 17.69 5.41
C PRO A 156 -23.02 16.76 5.86
N LEU A 157 -22.97 15.49 5.47
CA LEU A 157 -24.04 14.51 5.74
C LEU A 157 -24.44 14.46 7.22
N ASP A 158 -23.59 14.98 8.11
CA ASP A 158 -23.83 15.11 9.53
C ASP A 158 -23.47 16.51 10.06
N GLN A 159 -24.40 17.46 9.94
CA GLN A 159 -24.44 18.65 10.81
C GLN A 159 -25.29 18.34 12.05
N GLY A 160 -24.66 17.75 13.08
CA GLY A 160 -25.20 17.74 14.45
C GLY A 160 -25.90 16.45 14.90
N ILE A 161 -25.20 15.67 15.73
CA ILE A 161 -25.76 15.09 16.96
C ILE A 161 -24.68 15.28 18.04
N LEU A 162 -24.67 16.47 18.66
CA LEU A 162 -24.10 16.72 19.99
C LEU A 162 -25.17 17.43 20.80
#